data_AF-A0A358DUF8-F1
#
_entry.id   AF-A0A358DUF8-F1
#
_cell.length_a   1.000
_cell.length_b   1.000
_cell.length_c   1.000
_cell.angle_alpha   90.00
_cell.angle_beta   90.00
_cell.angle_gamma   90.00
#
_symmetry.space_group_name_H-M   'P 1'
#
loop_
_entity.id
_entity.type
_entity.pdbx_description
1 polymer ?
#
loop_
_entity_poly.entity_id
_entity_poly.type
_entity_poly.pdbx_seq_one_letter_code
_entity_poly.pdbx_strand_id
1 'polypeptide(L)'
;MLNRVMSQLSQHHYQHCEAYRRLLDSRPFNFTSAAHTEQFPVAARLFKDLALTSIQSSDVFRQMRSSGTSGQASKITLDGESAKRQSQVLVKILQSWLGKQRRPMLLIDAPSTVKKAGAMTARAAGLQGLSFFGRHHCYALNEEMELDIDKVSDFFSEYGKQPVLIFGFTFIVWQKFIQALAQQNISFDFADAILIHGGGWKKMQDQAVTDEIFKASIYKTLGKVNVHDYYGMVEQTGTIYMQCENGFLHTPAWSDVLIRSPQDLTLLEYGEAGLIQVNSV
;
A
#
# COMPACT_ATOMS: atom_id res chain seq x y z
N MET A 1 -8.31 -0.23 23.34
CA MET A 1 -9.39 -0.49 22.35
C MET A 1 -8.95 -1.55 21.35
N LEU A 2 -7.81 -1.38 20.68
CA LEU A 2 -7.29 -2.32 19.67
C LEU A 2 -7.15 -3.77 20.19
N ASN A 3 -6.55 -3.98 21.37
CA ASN A 3 -6.38 -5.32 21.95
C ASN A 3 -7.71 -6.09 22.05
N ARG A 4 -8.77 -5.43 22.52
CA ARG A 4 -10.09 -6.04 22.65
C ARG A 4 -10.66 -6.46 21.30
N VAL A 5 -10.54 -5.59 20.28
CA VAL A 5 -11.04 -5.88 18.93
C VAL A 5 -10.23 -7.02 18.31
N MET A 6 -8.91 -7.03 18.46
CA MET A 6 -8.06 -8.11 17.96
C MET A 6 -8.43 -9.46 18.57
N SER A 7 -8.64 -9.54 19.89
CA SER A 7 -9.08 -10.79 20.54
C SER A 7 -10.44 -11.24 20.02
N GLN A 8 -11.37 -10.32 19.78
CA GLN A 8 -12.68 -10.63 19.20
C GLN A 8 -12.57 -11.15 17.76
N LEU A 9 -11.70 -10.55 16.94
CA LEU A 9 -11.42 -11.00 15.58
C LEU A 9 -10.76 -12.38 15.57
N SER A 10 -9.76 -12.64 16.43
CA SER A 10 -9.16 -13.97 16.59
C SER A 10 -10.23 -15.01 16.94
N GLN A 11 -11.14 -14.70 17.86
CA GLN A 11 -12.26 -15.59 18.22
C GLN A 11 -13.21 -15.84 17.06
N HIS A 12 -13.59 -14.79 16.33
CA HIS A 12 -14.42 -14.92 15.13
C HIS A 12 -13.75 -15.81 14.09
N HIS A 13 -12.47 -15.58 13.80
CA HIS A 13 -11.73 -16.40 12.84
C HIS A 13 -11.57 -17.84 13.30
N TYR A 14 -11.34 -18.10 14.60
CA TYR A 14 -11.28 -19.45 15.15
C TYR A 14 -12.61 -20.21 14.99
N GLN A 15 -13.75 -19.53 15.18
CA GLN A 15 -15.07 -20.15 15.06
C GLN A 15 -15.48 -20.41 13.61
N HIS A 16 -15.08 -19.54 12.69
CA HIS A 16 -15.62 -19.54 11.31
C HIS A 16 -14.61 -19.91 10.23
N CYS A 17 -13.32 -20.08 10.55
CA CYS A 17 -12.29 -20.52 9.61
C CYS A 17 -11.62 -21.80 10.10
N GLU A 18 -11.94 -22.94 9.47
CA GLU A 18 -11.38 -24.23 9.85
C GLU A 18 -9.84 -24.27 9.74
N ALA A 19 -9.28 -23.69 8.67
CA ALA A 19 -7.84 -23.65 8.47
C ALA A 19 -7.14 -22.83 9.56
N TYR A 20 -7.69 -21.67 9.93
CA TYR A 20 -7.17 -20.84 11.02
C TYR A 20 -7.29 -21.54 12.38
N ARG A 21 -8.42 -22.21 12.65
CA ARG A 21 -8.61 -23.03 13.86
C ARG A 21 -7.54 -24.11 13.99
N ARG A 22 -7.32 -24.89 12.93
CA ARG A 22 -6.27 -25.94 12.92
C ARG A 22 -4.87 -25.38 13.14
N LEU A 23 -4.57 -24.17 12.63
CA LEU A 23 -3.30 -23.48 12.91
C LEU A 23 -3.16 -23.14 14.39
N LEU A 24 -4.20 -22.59 15.01
CA LEU A 24 -4.17 -22.26 16.44
C LEU A 24 -4.10 -23.50 17.34
N ASP A 25 -4.88 -24.55 17.03
CA ASP A 25 -4.89 -25.81 17.79
C ASP A 25 -3.55 -26.57 17.72
N SER A 26 -2.68 -26.23 16.76
CA SER A 26 -1.35 -26.84 16.60
C SER A 26 -0.33 -26.40 17.66
N ARG A 27 -0.64 -25.37 18.47
CA ARG A 27 0.22 -24.90 19.55
C ARG A 27 -0.54 -24.83 20.88
N PRO A 28 0.11 -25.19 22.00
CA PRO A 28 -0.50 -25.07 23.32
C PRO A 28 -0.54 -23.59 23.75
N PHE A 29 -1.60 -22.88 23.38
CA PHE A 29 -1.78 -21.46 23.64
C PHE A 29 -3.28 -21.13 23.79
N ASN A 30 -3.65 -20.36 24.82
CA ASN A 30 -5.02 -19.89 24.98
C ASN A 30 -5.21 -18.52 24.32
N PHE A 31 -5.62 -18.52 23.06
CA PHE A 31 -5.83 -17.29 22.29
C PHE A 31 -6.97 -16.41 22.81
N THR A 32 -7.89 -16.96 23.62
CA THR A 32 -9.04 -16.21 24.15
C THR A 32 -8.66 -15.23 25.26
N SER A 33 -7.61 -15.55 26.03
CA SER A 33 -7.11 -14.73 27.13
C SER A 33 -5.83 -13.98 26.81
N ALA A 34 -5.19 -14.29 25.69
CA ALA A 34 -3.91 -13.74 25.30
C ALA A 34 -3.97 -12.28 24.85
N ALA A 35 -2.97 -11.51 25.27
CA ALA A 35 -2.77 -10.15 24.76
C ALA A 35 -2.53 -10.18 23.24
N HIS A 36 -2.79 -9.07 22.54
CA HIS A 36 -2.58 -9.02 21.08
C HIS A 36 -1.10 -9.24 20.69
N THR A 37 -0.16 -8.87 21.57
CA THR A 37 1.28 -9.15 21.44
C THR A 37 1.65 -10.62 21.64
N GLU A 38 0.75 -11.43 22.15
CA GLU A 38 0.94 -12.87 22.40
C GLU A 38 0.11 -13.72 21.43
N GLN A 39 -0.73 -13.09 20.60
CA GLN A 39 -1.48 -13.76 19.55
C GLN A 39 -0.53 -14.44 18.56
N PHE A 40 -0.94 -15.61 18.09
CA PHE A 40 -0.18 -16.40 17.13
C PHE A 40 0.05 -15.62 15.83
N PRO A 41 1.31 -15.36 15.43
CA PRO A 41 1.60 -14.67 14.19
C PRO A 41 1.32 -15.57 12.99
N VAL A 42 0.39 -15.15 12.12
CA VAL A 42 0.10 -15.85 10.87
C VAL A 42 1.08 -15.40 9.80
N ALA A 43 1.87 -16.32 9.26
CA ALA A 43 2.77 -16.02 8.15
C ALA A 43 1.97 -15.70 6.88
N ALA A 44 2.21 -14.54 6.27
CA ALA A 44 1.49 -14.08 5.07
C ALA A 44 1.53 -15.08 3.89
N ARG A 45 2.59 -15.89 3.80
CA ARG A 45 2.71 -16.96 2.79
C ARG A 45 1.57 -17.98 2.86
N LEU A 46 1.00 -18.22 4.03
CA LEU A 46 -0.07 -19.21 4.21
C LEU A 46 -1.32 -18.89 3.40
N PHE A 47 -1.57 -17.62 3.05
CA PHE A 47 -2.65 -17.23 2.14
C PHE A 47 -2.50 -17.77 0.71
N LYS A 48 -1.33 -18.33 0.35
CA LYS A 48 -1.12 -19.04 -0.92
C LYS A 48 -1.65 -20.47 -0.85
N ASP A 49 -1.50 -21.11 0.30
CA ASP A 49 -1.68 -22.54 0.48
C ASP A 49 -3.02 -22.87 1.15
N LEU A 50 -3.55 -21.95 1.97
CA LEU A 50 -4.75 -22.13 2.77
C LEU A 50 -5.83 -21.11 2.41
N ALA A 51 -7.09 -21.56 2.42
CA ALA A 51 -8.25 -20.68 2.39
C ALA A 51 -8.52 -20.12 3.79
N LEU A 52 -7.77 -19.08 4.18
CA LEU A 52 -7.95 -18.36 5.43
C LEU A 52 -9.13 -17.38 5.30
N THR A 53 -10.36 -17.92 5.30
CA THR A 53 -11.61 -17.17 5.18
C THR A 53 -12.58 -17.54 6.30
N SER A 54 -13.30 -16.54 6.82
CA SER A 54 -14.33 -16.70 7.86
C SER A 54 -15.74 -16.41 7.36
N ILE A 55 -15.90 -16.23 6.06
CA ILE A 55 -17.19 -15.97 5.41
C ILE A 55 -17.59 -17.15 4.52
N GLN A 56 -18.89 -17.30 4.28
CA GLN A 56 -19.43 -18.30 3.37
C GLN A 56 -19.15 -17.90 1.91
N SER A 57 -19.15 -18.88 1.01
CA SER A 57 -18.92 -18.62 -0.43
C SER A 57 -19.98 -17.72 -1.06
N SER A 58 -21.22 -17.71 -0.52
CA SER A 58 -22.31 -16.83 -0.94
C SER A 58 -22.07 -15.36 -0.63
N ASP A 59 -21.23 -15.07 0.36
CA ASP A 59 -21.02 -13.71 0.89
C ASP A 59 -19.77 -13.05 0.27
N VAL A 60 -19.09 -13.77 -0.63
CA VAL A 60 -17.88 -13.29 -1.30
C VAL A 60 -18.24 -12.13 -2.23
N PHE A 61 -17.83 -10.93 -1.81
CA PHE A 61 -17.98 -9.73 -2.60
C PHE A 61 -16.79 -9.51 -3.53
N ARG A 62 -15.58 -9.77 -3.05
CA ARG A 62 -14.33 -9.55 -3.81
C ARG A 62 -13.25 -10.56 -3.42
N GLN A 63 -12.46 -10.95 -4.40
CA GLN A 63 -11.22 -11.69 -4.17
C GLN A 63 -10.02 -10.93 -4.74
N MET A 64 -9.02 -10.69 -3.89
CA MET A 64 -7.79 -10.00 -4.24
C MET A 64 -6.64 -10.98 -4.33
N ARG A 65 -5.66 -10.68 -5.19
CA ARG A 65 -4.51 -11.53 -5.42
C ARG A 65 -3.22 -10.74 -5.32
N SER A 66 -2.21 -11.31 -4.65
CA SER A 66 -0.88 -10.72 -4.68
C SER A 66 -0.29 -10.83 -6.09
N SER A 67 0.51 -9.84 -6.48
CA SER A 67 1.31 -9.89 -7.71
C SER A 67 2.41 -10.94 -7.52
N GLY A 68 2.13 -12.19 -7.85
CA GLY A 68 3.05 -13.31 -7.64
C GLY A 68 4.35 -13.12 -8.43
N THR A 69 5.47 -13.01 -7.74
CA THR A 69 6.79 -13.33 -8.30
C THR A 69 6.88 -14.86 -8.37
N SER A 70 6.98 -15.43 -9.57
CA SER A 70 7.20 -16.86 -9.86
C SER A 70 6.62 -17.84 -8.82
N GLY A 71 5.30 -18.05 -8.84
CA GLY A 71 4.61 -19.03 -7.96
C GLY A 71 3.12 -18.75 -7.76
N GLN A 72 2.48 -19.49 -6.85
CA GLN A 72 1.08 -19.29 -6.47
C GLN A 72 0.90 -17.95 -5.76
N ALA A 73 -0.10 -17.17 -6.21
CA ALA A 73 -0.46 -15.90 -5.60
C ALA A 73 -1.28 -16.11 -4.31
N SER A 74 -1.07 -15.24 -3.32
CA SER A 74 -1.93 -15.15 -2.12
C SER A 74 -3.35 -14.85 -2.58
N LYS A 75 -4.36 -15.47 -1.96
CA LYS A 75 -5.77 -15.18 -2.23
C LYS A 75 -6.43 -14.65 -0.96
N ILE A 76 -7.00 -13.45 -1.06
CA ILE A 76 -7.67 -12.79 0.06
C ILE A 76 -9.11 -12.57 -0.35
N THR A 77 -10.03 -13.08 0.46
CA THR A 77 -11.46 -13.08 0.18
C THR A 77 -12.13 -12.10 1.14
N LEU A 78 -12.96 -11.20 0.60
CA LEU A 78 -13.64 -10.16 1.36
C LEU A 78 -15.13 -10.21 1.11
N ASP A 79 -15.90 -10.00 2.18
CA ASP A 79 -17.31 -9.63 2.10
C ASP A 79 -17.47 -8.12 1.83
N GLY A 80 -18.70 -7.70 1.58
CA GLY A 80 -19.00 -6.31 1.27
C GLY A 80 -18.72 -5.35 2.44
N GLU A 81 -19.00 -5.78 3.66
CA GLU A 81 -18.82 -4.98 4.87
C GLU A 81 -17.33 -4.73 5.18
N SER A 82 -16.48 -5.74 5.04
CA SER A 82 -15.03 -5.61 5.20
C SER A 82 -14.44 -4.72 4.11
N ALA A 83 -14.83 -4.91 2.84
CA ALA A 83 -14.37 -4.05 1.74
C ALA A 83 -14.76 -2.57 1.94
N LYS A 84 -15.95 -2.32 2.50
CA LYS A 84 -16.40 -0.97 2.88
C LYS A 84 -15.56 -0.39 4.00
N ARG A 85 -15.31 -1.13 5.09
CA ARG A 85 -14.45 -0.69 6.20
C ARG A 85 -13.03 -0.39 5.73
N GLN A 86 -12.42 -1.27 4.93
CA GLN A 86 -11.10 -1.06 4.36
C GLN A 86 -11.03 0.24 3.54
N SER A 87 -12.05 0.53 2.74
CA SER A 87 -12.13 1.78 1.98
C SER A 87 -12.23 3.00 2.89
N GLN A 88 -13.00 2.90 3.98
CA GLN A 88 -13.13 3.98 4.96
C GLN A 88 -11.83 4.24 5.74
N VAL A 89 -11.13 3.18 6.15
CA VAL A 89 -9.84 3.26 6.84
C VAL A 89 -8.80 3.91 5.93
N LEU A 90 -8.67 3.44 4.69
CA LEU A 90 -7.77 4.05 3.70
C LEU A 90 -8.05 5.53 3.53
N VAL A 91 -9.34 5.89 3.41
CA VAL A 91 -9.74 7.28 3.24
C VAL A 91 -9.31 8.11 4.45
N LYS A 92 -9.52 7.61 5.67
CA LYS A 92 -9.15 8.33 6.90
C LYS A 92 -7.65 8.48 7.06
N ILE A 93 -6.88 7.44 6.74
CA ILE A 93 -5.41 7.50 6.75
C ILE A 93 -4.97 8.57 5.77
N LEU A 94 -5.32 8.48 4.49
CA LEU A 94 -4.86 9.45 3.49
C LEU A 94 -5.37 10.88 3.75
N GLN A 95 -6.56 11.06 4.34
CA GLN A 95 -7.06 12.38 4.74
C GLN A 95 -6.19 13.06 5.81
N SER A 96 -5.50 12.31 6.68
CA SER A 96 -4.59 12.92 7.67
C SER A 96 -3.34 13.51 7.04
N TRP A 97 -3.01 13.08 5.81
CA TRP A 97 -1.84 13.54 5.06
C TRP A 97 -2.22 14.55 3.96
N LEU A 98 -3.28 14.27 3.21
CA LEU A 98 -3.68 15.06 2.04
C LEU A 98 -4.71 16.16 2.35
N GLY A 99 -5.39 16.05 3.49
CA GLY A 99 -6.60 16.80 3.79
C GLY A 99 -7.85 16.22 3.12
N LYS A 100 -8.98 16.92 3.25
CA LYS A 100 -10.28 16.46 2.74
C LYS A 100 -10.56 16.87 1.28
N GLN A 101 -9.82 17.84 0.76
CA GLN A 101 -10.07 18.38 -0.58
C GLN A 101 -9.44 17.48 -1.65
N ARG A 102 -10.18 17.26 -2.74
CA ARG A 102 -9.67 16.56 -3.92
C ARG A 102 -8.78 17.48 -4.75
N ARG A 103 -7.62 16.97 -5.18
CA ARG A 103 -6.60 17.72 -5.93
C ARG A 103 -6.55 17.27 -7.39
N PRO A 104 -6.23 18.13 -8.38
CA PRO A 104 -5.84 17.67 -9.70
C PRO A 104 -4.76 16.59 -9.58
N MET A 105 -4.94 15.47 -10.29
CA MET A 105 -4.13 14.27 -10.02
C MET A 105 -3.35 13.81 -11.24
N LEU A 106 -2.03 13.76 -11.10
CA LEU A 106 -1.13 13.17 -12.08
C LEU A 106 -0.77 11.74 -11.66
N LEU A 107 -1.22 10.76 -12.44
CA LEU A 107 -0.97 9.34 -12.26
C LEU A 107 0.25 8.96 -13.09
N ILE A 108 1.32 8.51 -12.43
CA ILE A 108 2.54 8.03 -13.08
C ILE A 108 2.35 6.56 -13.46
N ASP A 109 1.44 6.37 -14.40
CA ASP A 109 0.97 5.08 -14.89
C ASP A 109 0.32 5.24 -16.28
N ALA A 110 -0.13 4.14 -16.87
CA ALA A 110 -0.86 4.08 -18.12
C ALA A 110 -2.37 3.81 -17.89
N PRO A 111 -3.26 4.31 -18.76
CA PRO A 111 -4.70 4.08 -18.64
C PRO A 111 -5.13 2.60 -18.63
N SER A 112 -4.42 1.71 -19.34
CA SER A 112 -4.77 0.28 -19.39
C SER A 112 -4.59 -0.47 -18.07
N THR A 113 -3.78 0.04 -17.13
CA THR A 113 -3.49 -0.66 -15.85
C THR A 113 -4.75 -0.93 -15.03
N VAL A 114 -5.74 -0.03 -15.09
CA VAL A 114 -7.02 -0.16 -14.39
C VAL A 114 -8.06 -0.89 -15.24
N LYS A 115 -7.89 -0.93 -16.58
CA LYS A 115 -8.89 -1.44 -17.54
C LYS A 115 -8.82 -2.95 -17.80
N LYS A 116 -7.79 -3.67 -17.33
CA LYS A 116 -7.69 -5.12 -17.56
C LYS A 116 -8.78 -5.87 -16.79
N ALA A 117 -9.77 -6.39 -17.52
CA ALA A 117 -10.82 -7.26 -17.01
C ALA A 117 -10.21 -8.55 -16.44
N GLY A 118 -10.19 -8.68 -15.11
CA GLY A 118 -9.58 -9.79 -14.40
C GLY A 118 -9.42 -9.52 -12.91
N ALA A 119 -8.77 -10.43 -12.19
CA ALA A 119 -8.45 -10.25 -10.77
C ALA A 119 -7.63 -8.96 -10.56
N MET A 120 -8.04 -8.14 -9.60
CA MET A 120 -7.40 -6.86 -9.30
C MET A 120 -5.97 -7.08 -8.77
N THR A 121 -4.99 -6.52 -9.48
CA THR A 121 -3.58 -6.53 -9.05
C THR A 121 -3.35 -5.50 -7.95
N ALA A 122 -2.29 -5.67 -7.15
CA ALA A 122 -1.88 -4.66 -6.15
C ALA A 122 -1.65 -3.26 -6.77
N ARG A 123 -1.12 -3.22 -8.01
CA ARG A 123 -0.91 -1.97 -8.76
C ARG A 123 -2.23 -1.27 -9.10
N ALA A 124 -3.19 -2.03 -9.65
CA ALA A 124 -4.52 -1.51 -9.95
C ALA A 124 -5.28 -1.09 -8.69
N ALA A 125 -5.18 -1.87 -7.60
CA ALA A 125 -5.79 -1.56 -6.32
C ALA A 125 -5.25 -0.24 -5.74
N GLY A 126 -3.92 -0.04 -5.78
CA GLY A 126 -3.29 1.21 -5.33
C GLY A 126 -3.75 2.42 -6.12
N LEU A 127 -3.75 2.34 -7.45
CA LEU A 127 -4.26 3.41 -8.33
C LEU A 127 -5.72 3.74 -8.02
N GLN A 128 -6.58 2.72 -7.92
CA GLN A 128 -7.99 2.93 -7.64
C GLN A 128 -8.22 3.53 -6.24
N GLY A 129 -7.51 3.04 -5.23
CA GLY A 129 -7.62 3.52 -3.85
C GLY A 129 -7.22 4.99 -3.70
N LEU A 130 -6.13 5.42 -4.36
CA LEU A 130 -5.69 6.82 -4.29
C LEU A 130 -6.46 7.74 -5.24
N SER A 131 -7.08 7.21 -6.29
CA SER A 131 -7.86 8.00 -7.25
C SER A 131 -9.04 8.75 -6.61
N PHE A 132 -9.57 8.29 -5.46
CA PHE A 132 -10.63 8.99 -4.71
C PHE A 132 -10.20 10.38 -4.21
N PHE A 133 -8.89 10.61 -4.05
CA PHE A 133 -8.31 11.88 -3.61
C PHE A 133 -8.00 12.83 -4.77
N GLY A 134 -8.03 12.30 -6.00
CA GLY A 134 -7.80 13.04 -7.22
C GLY A 134 -9.08 13.56 -7.86
N ARG A 135 -8.96 14.64 -8.62
CA ARG A 135 -9.88 15.09 -9.68
C ARG A 135 -9.05 15.37 -10.94
N HIS A 136 -9.67 15.53 -12.11
CA HIS A 136 -8.96 15.78 -13.38
C HIS A 136 -7.77 14.82 -13.58
N HIS A 137 -8.04 13.50 -13.45
CA HIS A 137 -7.00 12.49 -13.52
C HIS A 137 -6.29 12.53 -14.88
N CYS A 138 -4.98 12.76 -14.86
CA CYS A 138 -4.11 12.69 -16.02
C CYS A 138 -3.12 11.53 -15.85
N TYR A 139 -2.97 10.69 -16.88
CA TYR A 139 -1.97 9.63 -16.90
C TYR A 139 -0.73 10.16 -17.61
N ALA A 140 0.41 10.09 -16.94
CA ALA A 140 1.68 10.58 -17.46
C ALA A 140 2.34 9.65 -18.49
N LEU A 141 1.87 8.40 -18.60
CA LEU A 141 2.44 7.40 -19.50
C LEU A 141 1.43 6.92 -20.55
N ASN A 142 1.93 6.59 -21.75
CA ASN A 142 1.17 5.93 -22.81
C ASN A 142 0.98 4.42 -22.52
N GLU A 143 0.30 3.72 -23.42
CA GLU A 143 0.02 2.27 -23.23
C GLU A 143 1.29 1.41 -23.31
N GLU A 144 2.33 1.91 -23.97
CA GLU A 144 3.67 1.35 -24.07
C GLU A 144 4.53 1.62 -22.82
N MET A 145 3.97 2.27 -21.79
CA MET A 145 4.66 2.65 -20.55
C MET A 145 5.85 3.61 -20.80
N GLU A 146 5.67 4.56 -21.71
CA GLU A 146 6.59 5.64 -22.04
C GLU A 146 5.99 7.00 -21.67
N LEU A 147 6.85 7.97 -21.38
CA LEU A 147 6.43 9.31 -20.96
C LEU A 147 5.64 10.02 -22.08
N ASP A 148 4.40 10.40 -21.78
CA ASP A 148 3.57 11.25 -22.64
C ASP A 148 3.78 12.72 -22.23
N ILE A 149 4.83 13.33 -22.80
CA ILE A 149 5.29 14.66 -22.39
C ILE A 149 4.26 15.76 -22.64
N ASP A 150 3.49 15.65 -23.73
CA ASP A 150 2.49 16.65 -24.09
C ASP A 150 1.40 16.71 -23.02
N LYS A 151 0.86 15.55 -22.61
CA LYS A 151 -0.14 15.49 -21.53
C LYS A 151 0.38 15.99 -20.17
N VAL A 152 1.63 15.68 -19.85
CA VAL A 152 2.25 16.16 -18.59
C VAL A 152 2.42 17.68 -18.64
N SER A 153 2.85 18.22 -19.78
CA SER A 153 3.03 19.66 -19.99
C SER A 153 1.70 20.41 -19.94
N ASP A 154 0.66 19.88 -20.57
CA ASP A 154 -0.69 20.44 -20.54
C ASP A 154 -1.25 20.44 -19.10
N PHE A 155 -1.12 19.31 -18.39
CA PHE A 155 -1.54 19.21 -17.00
C PHE A 155 -0.80 20.21 -16.10
N PHE A 156 0.52 20.36 -16.29
CA PHE A 156 1.32 21.33 -15.56
C PHE A 156 0.90 22.77 -15.87
N SER A 157 0.65 23.10 -17.13
CA SER A 157 0.19 24.42 -17.56
C SER A 157 -1.14 24.81 -16.88
N GLU A 158 -2.08 23.86 -16.79
CA GLU A 158 -3.41 24.08 -16.21
C GLU A 158 -3.40 24.09 -14.67
N TYR A 159 -2.64 23.18 -14.03
CA TYR A 159 -2.75 22.90 -12.60
C TYR A 159 -1.48 23.16 -11.79
N GLY A 160 -0.33 23.43 -12.40
CA GLY A 160 0.98 23.51 -11.73
C GLY A 160 1.11 24.60 -10.65
N LYS A 161 0.23 25.60 -10.67
CA LYS A 161 0.13 26.67 -9.66
C LYS A 161 -0.90 26.38 -8.55
N GLN A 162 -1.59 25.24 -8.61
CA GLN A 162 -2.60 24.80 -7.64
C GLN A 162 -2.04 23.61 -6.83
N PRO A 163 -2.66 23.25 -5.69
CA PRO A 163 -2.32 22.02 -4.96
C PRO A 163 -2.58 20.78 -5.82
N VAL A 164 -1.52 20.06 -6.19
CA VAL A 164 -1.54 18.85 -7.03
C VAL A 164 -1.26 17.60 -6.20
N LEU A 165 -1.89 16.49 -6.58
CA LEU A 165 -1.54 15.15 -6.10
C LEU A 165 -0.87 14.36 -7.22
N ILE A 166 0.32 13.84 -6.98
CA ILE A 166 1.03 12.94 -7.89
C ILE A 166 1.04 11.55 -7.24
N PHE A 167 0.77 10.51 -8.01
CA PHE A 167 0.82 9.14 -7.51
C PHE A 167 1.44 8.17 -8.50
N GLY A 168 2.30 7.27 -8.02
CA GLY A 168 2.81 6.16 -8.82
C GLY A 168 3.58 5.15 -7.99
N PHE A 169 3.91 4.01 -8.59
CA PHE A 169 4.78 3.03 -7.92
C PHE A 169 6.24 3.49 -8.01
N THR A 170 7.01 3.34 -6.93
CA THR A 170 8.36 3.97 -6.77
C THR A 170 9.25 3.75 -8.00
N PHE A 171 9.35 2.50 -8.47
CA PHE A 171 10.17 2.16 -9.64
C PHE A 171 9.68 2.80 -10.95
N ILE A 172 8.37 2.97 -11.12
CA ILE A 172 7.78 3.58 -12.31
C ILE A 172 7.99 5.10 -12.27
N VAL A 173 7.75 5.71 -11.09
CA VAL A 173 8.06 7.12 -10.85
C VAL A 173 9.52 7.40 -11.16
N TRP A 174 10.43 6.56 -10.68
CA TRP A 174 11.85 6.70 -10.94
C TRP A 174 12.19 6.59 -12.43
N GLN A 175 11.94 5.44 -13.05
CA GLN A 175 12.48 5.15 -14.37
C GLN A 175 11.69 5.78 -15.51
N LYS A 176 10.36 5.71 -15.43
CA LYS A 176 9.48 6.08 -16.54
C LYS A 176 9.09 7.54 -16.51
N PHE A 177 9.31 8.23 -15.39
CA PHE A 177 8.95 9.63 -15.23
C PHE A 177 10.15 10.50 -14.91
N ILE A 178 10.77 10.37 -13.73
CA ILE A 178 11.87 11.25 -13.31
C ILE A 178 13.09 11.11 -14.21
N GLN A 179 13.55 9.89 -14.48
CA GLN A 179 14.68 9.67 -15.39
C GLN A 179 14.35 10.06 -16.83
N ALA A 180 13.13 9.79 -17.30
CA ALA A 180 12.70 10.15 -18.65
C ALA A 180 12.67 11.67 -18.86
N LEU A 181 12.15 12.43 -17.88
CA LEU A 181 12.19 13.90 -17.90
C LEU A 181 13.63 14.44 -17.87
N ALA A 182 14.47 13.88 -17.00
CA ALA A 182 15.86 14.28 -16.89
C ALA A 182 16.65 14.02 -18.20
N GLN A 183 16.41 12.89 -18.87
CA GLN A 183 17.04 12.56 -20.17
C GLN A 183 16.65 13.56 -21.26
N GLN A 184 15.43 14.10 -21.21
CA GLN A 184 14.94 15.11 -22.14
C GLN A 184 15.31 16.55 -21.71
N ASN A 185 16.01 16.73 -20.59
CA ASN A 185 16.29 18.02 -19.95
C ASN A 185 15.02 18.85 -19.66
N ILE A 186 13.92 18.16 -19.32
CA ILE A 186 12.65 18.78 -18.97
C ILE A 186 12.52 18.82 -17.45
N SER A 187 12.04 19.95 -16.94
CA SER A 187 11.68 20.11 -15.53
C SER A 187 10.39 20.92 -15.43
N PHE A 188 9.65 20.64 -14.38
CA PHE A 188 8.44 21.36 -13.97
C PHE A 188 8.70 21.91 -12.56
N ASP A 189 8.09 23.05 -12.22
CA ASP A 189 8.19 23.61 -10.87
C ASP A 189 6.78 23.78 -10.30
N PHE A 190 6.30 22.73 -9.62
CA PHE A 190 4.98 22.76 -9.01
C PHE A 190 4.99 23.66 -7.77
N ALA A 191 4.02 24.56 -7.68
CA ALA A 191 3.91 25.48 -6.55
C ALA A 191 3.55 24.77 -5.22
N ASP A 192 2.67 23.76 -5.30
CA ASP A 192 2.29 22.88 -4.19
C ASP A 192 1.93 21.50 -4.77
N ALA A 193 2.81 20.52 -4.58
CA ALA A 193 2.54 19.15 -4.97
C ALA A 193 2.92 18.17 -3.87
N ILE A 194 2.08 17.15 -3.72
CA ILE A 194 2.35 15.97 -2.91
C ILE A 194 2.52 14.79 -3.86
N LEU A 195 3.66 14.11 -3.80
CA LEU A 195 3.89 12.84 -4.47
C LEU A 195 3.78 11.71 -3.44
N ILE A 196 2.77 10.86 -3.61
CA ILE A 196 2.69 9.59 -2.89
C ILE A 196 3.21 8.48 -3.79
N HIS A 197 4.14 7.68 -3.29
CA HIS A 197 4.62 6.50 -4.00
C HIS A 197 4.70 5.29 -3.09
N GLY A 198 4.76 4.09 -3.68
CA GLY A 198 4.88 2.86 -2.89
C GLY A 198 5.32 1.67 -3.71
N GLY A 199 5.80 0.64 -3.00
CA GLY A 199 6.28 -0.61 -3.57
C GLY A 199 7.54 -0.45 -4.44
N GLY A 200 7.98 -1.52 -5.10
CA GLY A 200 9.03 -1.45 -6.13
C GLY A 200 10.47 -1.19 -5.64
N TRP A 201 10.71 -0.93 -4.35
CA TRP A 201 12.05 -0.66 -3.79
C TRP A 201 13.09 -1.76 -4.05
N LYS A 202 12.68 -3.03 -4.13
CA LYS A 202 13.61 -4.13 -4.51
C LYS A 202 14.32 -3.85 -5.83
N LYS A 203 13.60 -3.32 -6.83
CA LYS A 203 14.17 -2.97 -8.13
C LYS A 203 15.01 -1.68 -8.10
N MET A 204 14.77 -0.80 -7.12
CA MET A 204 15.56 0.42 -6.91
C MET A 204 16.92 0.09 -6.29
N GLN A 205 16.95 -0.89 -5.39
CA GLN A 205 18.18 -1.40 -4.76
C GLN A 205 19.13 -2.00 -5.78
N ASP A 206 18.61 -2.73 -6.78
CA ASP A 206 19.41 -3.22 -7.92
C ASP A 206 20.10 -2.09 -8.71
N GLN A 207 19.61 -0.86 -8.59
CA GLN A 207 20.15 0.35 -9.22
C GLN A 207 20.92 1.25 -8.24
N ALA A 208 21.17 0.80 -7.01
CA ALA A 208 21.81 1.58 -5.95
C ALA A 208 21.15 2.94 -5.68
N VAL A 209 19.83 3.04 -5.86
CA VAL A 209 19.08 4.27 -5.59
C VAL A 209 18.55 4.27 -4.17
N THR A 210 19.01 5.23 -3.37
CA THR A 210 18.52 5.47 -2.01
C THR A 210 17.32 6.42 -2.00
N ASP A 211 16.63 6.53 -0.87
CA ASP A 211 15.53 7.48 -0.68
C ASP A 211 15.98 8.93 -0.86
N GLU A 212 17.20 9.25 -0.42
CA GLU A 212 17.80 10.57 -0.57
C GLU A 212 18.05 10.91 -2.03
N ILE A 213 18.62 9.97 -2.81
CA ILE A 213 18.84 10.16 -4.25
C ILE A 213 17.50 10.34 -4.97
N PHE A 214 16.52 9.50 -4.64
CA PHE A 214 15.18 9.54 -5.22
C PHE A 214 14.52 10.92 -4.99
N LYS A 215 14.48 11.39 -3.74
CA LYS A 215 13.91 12.69 -3.36
C LYS A 215 14.67 13.86 -3.97
N ALA A 216 16.01 13.80 -4.02
CA ALA A 216 16.83 14.85 -4.63
C ALA A 216 16.58 14.98 -6.14
N SER A 217 16.45 13.87 -6.86
CA SER A 217 16.11 13.88 -8.29
C SER A 217 14.69 14.41 -8.54
N ILE A 218 13.72 14.04 -7.69
CA ILE A 218 12.37 14.62 -7.75
C ILE A 218 12.43 16.13 -7.55
N TYR A 219 13.15 16.60 -6.53
CA TYR A 219 13.31 18.02 -6.27
C TYR A 219 13.86 18.78 -7.48
N LYS A 220 14.93 18.23 -8.09
CA LYS A 220 15.54 18.82 -9.29
C LYS A 220 14.60 18.86 -10.50
N THR A 221 13.68 17.90 -10.61
CA THR A 221 12.84 17.71 -11.79
C THR A 221 11.47 18.38 -11.66
N LEU A 222 10.91 18.43 -10.45
CA LEU A 222 9.51 18.82 -10.19
C LEU A 222 9.38 20.01 -9.22
N GLY A 223 10.50 20.54 -8.68
CA GLY A 223 10.50 21.59 -7.68
C GLY A 223 10.28 21.06 -6.26
N LYS A 224 9.77 21.90 -5.35
CA LYS A 224 9.58 21.57 -3.92
C LYS A 224 8.37 20.65 -3.67
N VAL A 225 8.40 19.45 -4.21
CA VAL A 225 7.36 18.43 -4.03
C VAL A 225 7.53 17.73 -2.68
N ASN A 226 6.46 17.59 -1.92
CA ASN A 226 6.42 16.77 -0.70
C ASN A 226 6.30 15.30 -1.09
N VAL A 227 7.31 14.49 -0.77
CA VAL A 227 7.39 13.10 -1.21
C VAL A 227 7.16 12.17 -0.02
N HIS A 228 6.13 11.32 -0.12
CA HIS A 228 5.79 10.32 0.90
C HIS A 228 5.76 8.92 0.29
N ASP A 229 6.60 8.03 0.82
CA ASP A 229 6.44 6.59 0.57
C ASP A 229 5.25 6.04 1.36
N TYR A 230 4.72 4.90 0.93
CA TYR A 230 3.80 4.10 1.73
C TYR A 230 4.13 2.61 1.65
N TYR A 231 3.97 1.94 2.78
CA TYR A 231 3.97 0.49 2.86
C TYR A 231 2.53 -0.02 2.94
N GLY A 232 2.26 -1.10 2.23
CA GLY A 232 0.98 -1.79 2.24
C GLY A 232 1.12 -3.18 1.65
N MET A 233 0.17 -4.05 1.99
CA MET A 233 0.12 -5.43 1.51
C MET A 233 -1.31 -5.84 1.18
N VAL A 234 -1.49 -6.75 0.23
CA VAL A 234 -2.83 -7.17 -0.20
C VAL A 234 -3.58 -7.91 0.92
N GLU A 235 -2.84 -8.56 1.82
CA GLU A 235 -3.32 -9.20 3.04
C GLU A 235 -3.91 -8.21 4.06
N GLN A 236 -3.56 -6.92 3.97
CA GLN A 236 -4.10 -5.83 4.81
C GLN A 236 -4.66 -4.70 3.93
N THR A 237 -5.43 -5.05 2.92
CA THR A 237 -5.99 -4.04 2.01
C THR A 237 -6.77 -2.98 2.80
N GLY A 238 -6.59 -1.71 2.46
CA GLY A 238 -7.21 -0.58 3.16
C GLY A 238 -6.36 0.02 4.27
N THR A 239 -5.42 -0.73 4.85
CA THR A 239 -4.48 -0.24 5.86
C THR A 239 -3.11 -0.03 5.23
N ILE A 240 -2.63 1.21 5.26
CA ILE A 240 -1.31 1.60 4.76
C ILE A 240 -0.54 2.37 5.83
N TYR A 241 0.78 2.30 5.74
CA TYR A 241 1.70 2.96 6.64
C TYR A 241 2.41 4.04 5.83
N MET A 242 2.18 5.30 6.19
CA MET A 242 2.68 6.46 5.42
C MET A 242 4.01 6.94 5.99
N GLN A 243 4.92 7.33 5.11
CA GLN A 243 6.22 7.89 5.48
C GLN A 243 6.09 9.36 5.87
N CYS A 244 6.64 9.76 7.02
CA CYS A 244 6.79 11.16 7.38
C CYS A 244 8.01 11.82 6.72
N GLU A 245 8.15 13.11 6.96
CA GLU A 245 9.24 13.97 6.48
C GLU A 245 10.61 13.51 6.98
N ASN A 246 10.66 12.79 8.10
CA ASN A 246 11.88 12.20 8.68
C ASN A 246 12.21 10.81 8.12
N GLY A 247 11.44 10.30 7.15
CA GLY A 247 11.69 9.01 6.50
C GLY A 247 11.10 7.78 7.21
N PHE A 248 10.42 7.96 8.35
CA PHE A 248 9.81 6.85 9.09
C PHE A 248 8.38 6.54 8.64
N LEU A 249 8.04 5.26 8.55
CA LEU A 249 6.67 4.80 8.29
C LEU A 249 5.87 4.76 9.59
N HIS A 250 4.66 5.33 9.56
CA HIS A 250 3.81 5.43 10.74
C HIS A 250 2.65 4.44 10.73
N THR A 251 2.42 3.83 11.89
CA THR A 251 1.27 2.98 12.17
C THR A 251 -0.01 3.82 12.28
N PRO A 252 -1.06 3.53 11.49
CA PRO A 252 -2.35 4.21 11.63
C PRO A 252 -3.12 3.71 12.85
N ALA A 253 -4.12 4.47 13.32
CA ALA A 253 -4.92 4.12 14.50
C ALA A 253 -5.68 2.77 14.42
N TRP A 254 -5.84 2.23 13.22
CA TRP A 254 -6.49 0.94 12.94
C TRP A 254 -5.51 -0.22 12.80
N SER A 255 -4.23 0.00 13.10
CA SER A 255 -3.21 -1.03 13.00
C SER A 255 -2.23 -0.98 14.19
N ASP A 256 -1.50 -2.07 14.36
CA ASP A 256 -0.31 -2.16 15.21
C ASP A 256 0.81 -2.89 14.48
N VAL A 257 2.05 -2.58 14.85
CA VAL A 257 3.26 -3.20 14.31
C VAL A 257 4.08 -3.77 15.46
N LEU A 258 4.38 -5.06 15.37
CA LEU A 258 5.23 -5.78 16.29
C LEU A 258 6.45 -6.30 15.54
N ILE A 259 7.61 -6.29 16.19
CA ILE A 259 8.84 -6.86 15.63
C ILE A 259 9.11 -8.20 16.32
N ARG A 260 9.31 -9.25 15.54
CA ARG A 260 9.53 -10.62 16.03
C ARG A 260 10.91 -11.13 15.70
N SER A 261 11.48 -11.88 16.63
CA SER A 261 12.69 -12.68 16.41
C SER A 261 12.48 -13.66 15.25
N PRO A 262 13.35 -13.67 14.23
CA PRO A 262 13.29 -14.67 13.15
C PRO A 262 13.53 -16.12 13.64
N GLN A 263 14.16 -16.30 14.80
CA GLN A 263 14.55 -17.61 15.32
C GLN A 263 13.38 -18.34 15.97
N ASP A 264 12.57 -17.62 16.77
CA ASP A 264 11.55 -18.22 17.63
C ASP A 264 10.22 -17.45 17.68
N LEU A 265 10.11 -16.33 16.95
CA LEU A 265 8.94 -15.45 16.91
C LEU A 265 8.61 -14.76 18.23
N THR A 266 9.55 -14.69 19.17
CA THR A 266 9.41 -13.86 20.37
C THR A 266 9.33 -12.38 20.01
N LEU A 267 8.67 -11.57 20.85
CA LEU A 267 8.62 -10.12 20.66
C LEU A 267 9.99 -9.51 20.95
N LEU A 268 10.50 -8.69 20.03
CA LEU A 268 11.75 -7.95 20.21
C LEU A 268 11.52 -6.59 20.86
N GLU A 269 12.57 -6.06 21.49
CA GLU A 269 12.56 -4.75 22.11
C GLU A 269 12.65 -3.62 21.06
N TYR A 270 12.36 -2.40 21.50
CA TYR A 270 12.47 -1.22 20.65
C TYR A 270 13.91 -1.04 20.14
N GLY A 271 14.05 -0.83 18.84
CA GLY A 271 15.34 -0.62 18.17
C GLY A 271 15.95 -1.89 17.59
N GLU A 272 15.39 -3.06 17.88
CA GLU A 272 15.87 -4.33 17.32
C GLU A 272 15.27 -4.62 15.94
N ALA A 273 16.07 -5.23 15.07
CA ALA A 273 15.64 -5.63 13.72
C ALA A 273 15.10 -7.06 13.73
N GLY A 274 13.95 -7.27 13.08
CA GLY A 274 13.33 -8.58 13.01
C GLY A 274 12.22 -8.68 11.97
N LEU A 275 11.40 -9.72 12.08
CA LEU A 275 10.24 -9.94 11.24
C LEU A 275 9.12 -8.98 11.64
N ILE A 276 8.57 -8.27 10.65
CA ILE A 276 7.44 -7.37 10.86
C ILE A 276 6.16 -8.20 10.97
N GLN A 277 5.48 -8.13 12.11
CA GLN A 277 4.11 -8.56 12.29
C GLN A 277 3.20 -7.34 12.28
N VAL A 278 2.15 -7.39 11.46
CA VAL A 278 1.14 -6.34 11.36
C VAL A 278 -0.22 -6.87 11.81
N ASN A 279 -0.92 -6.12 12.65
CA ASN A 279 -2.24 -6.46 13.16
C ASN A 279 -3.20 -5.31 12.83
N SER A 280 -4.24 -5.54 12.04
CA SER A 280 -5.20 -4.47 11.67
C SER A 280 -6.65 -4.88 11.92
N VAL A 281 -7.50 -3.87 12.09
CA VAL A 281 -8.96 -4.00 12.32
C VAL A 281 -9.79 -3.48 11.17
#